data_AF-A0A1X1QMU2-F1
#
_entry.id   AF-A0A1X1QMU2-F1
#
_cell.length_a   1.000
_cell.length_b   1.000
_cell.length_c   1.000
_cell.angle_alpha   90.00
_cell.angle_beta   90.00
_cell.angle_gamma   90.00
#
_symmetry.space_group_name_H-M   'P 1'
#
loop_
_entity.id
_entity.type
_entity.pdbx_description
1 polymer ?
#
loop_
_entity_poly.entity_id
_entity_poly.type
_entity_poly.pdbx_seq_one_letter_code
_entity_poly.pdbx_strand_id
1 'polypeptide(L)'
;MDVELIGLWLATLLPIVISPGPANILYAASGGSFGVKATVPFWLATNITSAFQTLAIGFGVGFLMANNPSIVSFLRYGGVCFILYLAFKLSKPSKTLQKDIKPLIFKYGVIVELLNMKFLIVPMIMFSQFYSPQHDGVMQVLILTGALLSLTLTSSMVWILGGKSLTLFMSEDSTQRIQGPVFGILLCITALWLLLS
;
A
#
# COMPACT_ATOMS: atom_id res chain seq x y z
N MET A 1 13.01 -15.53 -19.68
CA MET A 1 11.77 -14.74 -19.68
C MET A 1 12.01 -13.50 -20.50
N ASP A 2 11.14 -13.19 -21.45
CA ASP A 2 11.37 -12.11 -22.40
C ASP A 2 11.24 -10.74 -21.73
N VAL A 3 12.13 -9.82 -22.10
CA VAL A 3 12.16 -8.44 -21.58
C VAL A 3 10.83 -7.72 -21.85
N GLU A 4 10.20 -8.04 -22.98
CA GLU A 4 8.88 -7.52 -23.36
C GLU A 4 7.80 -7.90 -22.33
N LEU A 5 7.79 -9.14 -21.83
CA LEU A 5 6.84 -9.59 -20.84
C LEU A 5 7.01 -8.85 -19.50
N ILE A 6 8.26 -8.61 -19.08
CA ILE A 6 8.55 -7.79 -17.89
C ILE A 6 8.08 -6.35 -18.11
N GLY A 7 8.31 -5.79 -19.30
CA GLY A 7 7.85 -4.46 -19.67
C GLY A 7 6.33 -4.31 -19.60
N LEU A 8 5.59 -5.27 -20.15
CA LEU A 8 4.12 -5.31 -20.09
C LEU A 8 3.62 -5.48 -18.65
N TRP A 9 4.22 -6.39 -17.88
CA TRP A 9 3.91 -6.56 -16.45
C TRP A 9 4.01 -5.23 -15.68
N LEU A 10 5.13 -4.52 -15.85
CA LEU A 10 5.36 -3.23 -15.21
C LEU A 10 4.39 -2.14 -15.71
N ALA A 11 4.16 -2.07 -17.02
CA ALA A 11 3.27 -1.08 -17.62
C ALA A 11 1.82 -1.24 -17.15
N THR A 12 1.32 -2.48 -17.04
CA THR A 12 -0.02 -2.79 -16.53
C THR A 12 -0.14 -2.46 -15.04
N LEU A 13 0.91 -2.72 -14.25
CA LEU A 13 0.89 -2.50 -12.81
C LEU A 13 1.05 -1.03 -12.41
N LEU A 14 1.84 -0.25 -13.16
CA LEU A 14 2.15 1.14 -12.85
C LEU A 14 0.92 2.00 -12.44
N PRO A 15 -0.17 2.07 -13.24
CA PRO A 15 -1.34 2.87 -12.86
C PRO A 15 -2.02 2.33 -11.59
N ILE A 16 -1.98 1.02 -11.36
CA ILE A 16 -2.61 0.38 -10.22
C ILE A 16 -1.83 0.67 -8.93
N VAL A 17 -0.49 0.52 -8.95
CA VAL A 17 0.33 0.75 -7.75
C VAL A 17 0.48 2.23 -7.40
N ILE A 18 0.44 3.13 -8.39
CA ILE A 18 0.51 4.57 -8.11
C ILE A 18 -0.84 5.13 -7.65
N SER A 19 -1.96 4.48 -8.00
CA SER A 19 -3.31 4.94 -7.63
C SER A 19 -3.46 5.12 -6.11
N PRO A 20 -4.30 6.08 -5.67
CA PRO A 20 -4.58 6.26 -4.25
C PRO A 20 -5.12 4.95 -3.65
N GLY A 21 -4.51 4.53 -2.56
CA GLY A 21 -4.86 3.35 -1.81
C GLY A 21 -4.41 3.50 -0.35
N PRO A 22 -4.75 2.54 0.53
CA PRO A 22 -4.52 2.69 1.95
C PRO A 22 -3.06 3.01 2.30
N ALA A 23 -2.13 2.20 1.81
CA ALA A 23 -0.70 2.40 2.03
C ALA A 23 -0.19 3.73 1.43
N ASN A 24 -0.61 4.07 0.20
CA ASN A 24 -0.19 5.29 -0.49
C ASN A 24 -0.66 6.58 0.22
N ILE A 25 -1.88 6.60 0.73
CA ILE A 25 -2.39 7.74 1.50
C ILE A 25 -1.65 7.82 2.84
N LEU A 26 -1.36 6.68 3.48
CA LEU A 26 -0.57 6.65 4.72
C LEU A 26 0.88 7.08 4.51
N TYR A 27 1.49 6.80 3.34
CA TYR A 27 2.80 7.33 2.97
C TYR A 27 2.79 8.85 2.87
N ALA A 28 1.80 9.43 2.20
CA ALA A 28 1.68 10.89 2.11
C ALA A 28 1.41 11.51 3.49
N ALA A 29 0.51 10.92 4.27
CA ALA A 29 0.22 11.38 5.63
C ALA A 29 1.46 11.34 6.54
N SER A 30 2.20 10.22 6.52
CA SER A 30 3.41 10.04 7.33
C SER A 30 4.56 10.93 6.83
N GLY A 31 4.74 11.03 5.51
CA GLY A 31 5.76 11.87 4.88
C GLY A 31 5.55 13.37 5.16
N GLY A 32 4.30 13.83 5.15
CA GLY A 32 3.93 15.20 5.51
C GLY A 32 4.05 15.47 7.02
N SER A 33 3.56 14.55 7.85
CA SER A 33 3.49 14.77 9.31
C SER A 33 4.80 14.54 10.05
N PHE A 34 5.62 13.58 9.61
CA PHE A 34 6.84 13.14 10.31
C PHE A 34 8.10 13.19 9.45
N GLY A 35 7.97 13.52 8.16
CA GLY A 35 9.08 13.53 7.21
C GLY A 35 9.46 12.16 6.67
N VAL A 36 10.35 12.18 5.67
CA VAL A 36 10.77 10.98 4.93
C VAL A 36 11.47 9.97 5.85
N LYS A 37 12.46 10.41 6.64
CA LYS A 37 13.27 9.53 7.49
C LYS A 37 12.42 8.72 8.48
N ALA A 38 11.44 9.36 9.11
CA ALA A 38 10.54 8.70 10.06
C ALA A 38 9.55 7.73 9.38
N THR A 39 9.33 7.88 8.07
CA THR A 39 8.43 7.02 7.27
C THR A 39 9.13 5.78 6.73
N VAL A 40 10.47 5.74 6.66
CA VAL A 40 11.25 4.61 6.11
C VAL A 40 10.89 3.27 6.75
N PRO A 41 10.74 3.11 8.08
CA PRO A 41 10.40 1.82 8.67
C PRO A 41 9.03 1.29 8.21
N PHE A 42 8.03 2.18 8.08
CA PHE A 42 6.72 1.83 7.55
C PHE A 42 6.81 1.44 6.07
N TRP A 43 7.54 2.23 5.27
CA TRP A 43 7.77 1.99 3.85
C TRP A 43 8.50 0.68 3.54
N LEU A 44 9.51 0.31 4.33
CA LEU A 44 10.17 -0.98 4.16
C LEU A 44 9.23 -2.13 4.51
N ALA A 45 8.49 -2.01 5.61
CA ALA A 45 7.58 -3.05 6.08
C ALA A 45 6.50 -3.40 5.04
N THR A 46 5.85 -2.39 4.47
CA THR A 46 4.84 -2.56 3.42
C THR A 46 5.44 -3.21 2.18
N ASN A 47 6.58 -2.74 1.66
CA ASN A 47 7.21 -3.34 0.47
C ASN A 47 7.69 -4.78 0.69
N ILE A 48 8.23 -5.08 1.88
CA ILE A 48 8.60 -6.46 2.23
C ILE A 48 7.34 -7.35 2.29
N THR A 49 6.28 -6.85 2.91
CA THR A 49 5.02 -7.60 3.04
C THR A 49 4.37 -7.85 1.68
N SER A 50 4.35 -6.86 0.79
CA SER A 50 3.81 -7.01 -0.57
C SER A 50 4.62 -8.00 -1.40
N ALA A 51 5.95 -8.02 -1.24
CA ALA A 51 6.80 -9.06 -1.85
C ALA A 51 6.42 -10.45 -1.34
N PHE A 52 6.25 -10.64 -0.03
CA PHE A 52 5.82 -11.93 0.53
C PHE A 52 4.44 -12.35 0.03
N GLN A 53 3.46 -11.45 -0.03
CA GLN A 53 2.13 -11.73 -0.58
C GLN A 53 2.20 -12.14 -2.05
N THR A 54 2.99 -11.42 -2.84
CA THR A 54 3.17 -11.69 -4.27
C THR A 54 3.85 -13.04 -4.50
N LEU A 55 4.89 -13.37 -3.74
CA LEU A 55 5.52 -14.69 -3.78
C LEU A 55 4.52 -15.79 -3.41
N ALA A 56 3.79 -15.63 -2.31
CA ALA A 56 2.79 -16.60 -1.88
C ALA A 56 1.74 -16.85 -2.97
N ILE A 57 1.23 -15.77 -3.58
CA ILE A 57 0.25 -15.88 -4.66
C ILE A 57 0.86 -16.54 -5.90
N GLY A 58 2.07 -16.16 -6.30
CA GLY A 58 2.78 -16.75 -7.43
C GLY A 58 3.05 -18.26 -7.26
N PHE A 59 3.26 -18.72 -6.02
CA PHE A 59 3.39 -20.14 -5.69
C PHE A 59 2.05 -20.86 -5.43
N GLY A 60 0.91 -20.21 -5.68
CA GLY A 60 -0.40 -20.85 -5.69
C GLY A 60 -1.27 -20.63 -4.47
N VAL A 61 -0.86 -19.82 -3.49
CA VAL A 61 -1.74 -19.45 -2.35
C VAL A 61 -3.00 -18.70 -2.85
N GLY A 62 -2.90 -18.02 -3.99
CA GLY A 62 -4.06 -17.37 -4.63
C GLY A 62 -5.21 -18.35 -4.94
N PHE A 63 -4.91 -19.62 -5.25
CA PHE A 63 -5.92 -20.65 -5.46
C PHE A 63 -6.70 -20.98 -4.18
N LEU A 64 -6.02 -21.03 -3.03
CA LEU A 64 -6.68 -21.26 -1.74
C LEU A 64 -7.61 -20.10 -1.38
N MET A 65 -7.20 -18.86 -1.67
CA MET A 65 -8.03 -17.68 -1.44
C MET A 65 -9.25 -17.65 -2.36
N ALA A 66 -9.09 -17.99 -3.64
CA ALA A 66 -10.18 -18.04 -4.61
C ALA A 66 -11.27 -19.06 -4.21
N ASN A 67 -10.88 -20.17 -3.60
CA ASN A 67 -11.82 -21.22 -3.14
C ASN A 67 -12.37 -21.00 -1.73
N ASN A 68 -11.86 -20.02 -0.98
CA ASN A 68 -12.31 -19.74 0.39
C ASN A 68 -12.72 -18.26 0.55
N PRO A 69 -13.95 -17.90 0.12
CA PRO A 69 -14.44 -16.53 0.19
C PRO A 69 -14.37 -15.92 1.60
N SER A 70 -14.52 -16.74 2.64
CA SER A 70 -14.43 -16.29 4.04
C SER A 70 -13.08 -15.67 4.41
N ILE A 71 -11.96 -16.16 3.85
CA ILE A 71 -10.62 -15.59 4.10
C ILE A 71 -10.54 -14.18 3.49
N VAL A 72 -11.03 -14.04 2.26
CA VAL A 72 -11.08 -12.76 1.57
C VAL A 72 -11.99 -11.78 2.33
N SER A 73 -13.18 -12.21 2.76
CA SER A 73 -14.08 -11.38 3.57
C SER A 73 -13.44 -10.95 4.89
N PHE A 74 -12.78 -11.87 5.61
CA PHE A 74 -12.11 -11.55 6.89
C PHE A 74 -11.02 -10.50 6.71
N LEU A 75 -10.13 -10.68 5.73
CA LEU A 75 -9.08 -9.72 5.41
C LEU A 75 -9.67 -8.38 4.97
N ARG A 76 -10.81 -8.38 4.25
CA ARG A 76 -11.50 -7.17 3.77
C ARG A 76 -12.00 -6.35 4.96
N TYR A 77 -12.83 -6.96 5.80
CA TYR A 77 -13.41 -6.29 6.95
C TYR A 77 -12.35 -5.88 7.98
N GLY A 78 -11.35 -6.74 8.22
CA GLY A 78 -10.20 -6.40 9.05
C GLY A 78 -9.45 -5.17 8.54
N GLY A 79 -9.22 -5.10 7.22
CA GLY A 79 -8.62 -3.96 6.56
C GLY A 79 -9.43 -2.67 6.70
N VAL A 80 -10.74 -2.73 6.45
CA VAL A 80 -11.64 -1.58 6.65
C VAL A 80 -11.54 -1.07 8.08
N CYS A 81 -11.70 -1.94 9.09
CA CYS A 81 -11.65 -1.56 10.49
C CYS A 81 -10.31 -0.91 10.85
N PHE A 82 -9.20 -1.48 10.38
CA PHE A 82 -7.87 -0.97 10.67
C PHE A 82 -7.57 0.37 9.98
N ILE A 83 -7.99 0.54 8.73
CA ILE A 83 -7.85 1.80 7.99
C ILE A 83 -8.70 2.89 8.66
N LEU A 84 -9.93 2.60 9.08
CA LEU A 84 -10.77 3.55 9.83
C LEU A 84 -10.12 3.95 11.16
N TYR A 85 -9.52 2.98 11.87
CA TYR A 85 -8.73 3.26 13.06
C TYR A 85 -7.56 4.23 12.78
N LEU A 86 -6.81 4.01 11.70
CA LEU A 86 -5.72 4.90 11.30
C LEU A 86 -6.22 6.26 10.81
N ALA A 87 -7.36 6.31 10.10
CA ALA A 87 -8.01 7.54 9.67
C ALA A 87 -8.36 8.42 10.88
N PHE A 88 -8.96 7.83 11.91
CA PHE A 88 -9.26 8.52 13.17
C PHE A 88 -7.99 8.98 13.91
N LYS A 89 -6.92 8.19 13.88
CA LYS A 89 -5.66 8.53 14.54
C LYS A 89 -4.95 9.70 13.83
N LEU A 90 -4.97 9.72 12.51
CA LEU A 90 -4.28 10.70 11.67
C LEU A 90 -5.12 11.96 11.39
N SER A 91 -6.44 11.91 11.58
CA SER A 91 -7.32 13.08 11.44
C SER A 91 -7.13 14.14 12.54
N LYS A 92 -6.44 13.78 13.63
CA LYS A 92 -6.21 14.69 14.75
C LYS A 92 -5.17 15.77 14.39
N PRO A 93 -5.42 17.07 14.66
CA PRO A 93 -4.49 18.14 14.32
C PRO A 93 -3.15 18.00 15.05
N SER A 94 -2.06 18.23 14.33
CA SER A 94 -0.68 18.12 14.83
C SER A 94 -0.40 18.99 16.08
N LYS A 95 -1.02 20.18 16.17
CA LYS A 95 -0.77 21.12 17.29
C LYS A 95 -1.54 20.82 18.59
N THR A 96 -2.65 20.08 18.55
CA THR A 96 -3.48 19.84 19.76
C THR A 96 -2.94 18.68 20.61
N LEU A 97 -2.03 17.85 20.06
CA LEU A 97 -1.56 16.60 20.66
C LEU A 97 -0.05 16.36 20.40
N GLN A 98 0.78 17.41 20.44
CA GLN A 98 2.22 17.31 20.14
C GLN A 98 3.01 16.28 20.98
N LYS A 99 2.44 15.72 22.05
CA LYS A 99 3.12 14.70 22.87
C LYS A 99 2.84 13.24 22.51
N ASP A 100 1.78 12.91 21.77
CA ASP A 100 1.34 11.51 21.64
C ASP A 100 1.20 10.95 20.21
N ILE A 101 1.27 11.78 19.16
CA ILE A 101 1.18 11.28 17.79
C ILE A 101 2.55 10.78 17.33
N LYS A 102 2.72 9.45 17.31
CA LYS A 102 3.96 8.78 16.90
C LYS A 102 3.95 8.41 15.40
N PRO A 103 5.11 8.40 14.73
CA PRO A 103 5.25 7.93 13.36
C PRO A 103 4.70 6.51 13.18
N LEU A 104 4.30 6.20 11.95
CA LEU A 104 3.99 4.83 11.57
C LEU A 104 5.30 4.03 11.61
N ILE A 105 5.36 3.05 12.50
CA ILE A 105 6.48 2.12 12.63
C ILE A 105 6.24 0.85 11.81
N PHE A 106 7.28 0.03 11.67
CA PHE A 106 7.29 -1.21 10.89
C PHE A 106 6.04 -2.08 11.06
N LYS A 107 5.58 -2.30 12.31
CA LYS A 107 4.40 -3.13 12.59
C LYS A 107 3.14 -2.66 11.85
N TYR A 108 2.95 -1.35 11.71
CA TYR A 108 1.79 -0.82 11.00
C TYR A 108 1.92 -1.09 9.50
N GLY A 109 3.12 -1.08 8.93
CA GLY A 109 3.32 -1.38 7.52
C GLY A 109 2.99 -2.83 7.18
N VAL A 110 3.39 -3.76 8.05
CA VAL A 110 2.99 -5.17 7.91
C VAL A 110 1.48 -5.32 7.96
N ILE A 111 0.81 -4.77 8.98
CA ILE A 111 -0.64 -4.93 9.15
C ILE A 111 -1.41 -4.26 8.01
N VAL A 112 -1.04 -3.02 7.63
CA VAL A 112 -1.70 -2.29 6.54
C VAL A 112 -1.61 -3.10 5.25
N GLU A 113 -0.42 -3.60 4.92
CA GLU A 113 -0.22 -4.27 3.64
C GLU A 113 -0.82 -5.68 3.61
N LEU A 114 -0.75 -6.43 4.72
CA LEU A 114 -1.44 -7.72 4.83
C LEU A 114 -2.95 -7.60 4.61
N LEU A 115 -3.54 -6.50 5.07
CA LEU A 115 -4.97 -6.22 4.91
C LEU A 115 -5.30 -5.45 3.61
N ASN A 116 -4.30 -5.13 2.81
CA ASN A 116 -4.47 -4.37 1.58
C ASN A 116 -4.99 -5.27 0.45
N MET A 117 -6.30 -5.26 0.24
CA MET A 117 -6.96 -6.07 -0.80
C MET A 117 -6.41 -5.85 -2.20
N LYS A 118 -5.85 -4.67 -2.48
CA LYS A 118 -5.20 -4.38 -3.76
C LYS A 118 -4.00 -5.31 -3.97
N PHE A 119 -3.15 -5.49 -2.97
CA PHE A 119 -1.95 -6.34 -3.05
C PHE A 119 -2.22 -7.84 -2.82
N LEU A 120 -3.47 -8.21 -2.53
CA LEU A 120 -3.91 -9.60 -2.58
C LEU A 120 -4.52 -9.95 -3.94
N ILE A 121 -5.40 -9.10 -4.48
CA ILE A 121 -6.16 -9.39 -5.70
C ILE A 121 -5.33 -9.13 -6.96
N VAL A 122 -4.56 -8.03 -6.99
CA VAL A 122 -3.82 -7.65 -8.20
C VAL A 122 -2.77 -8.70 -8.58
N PRO A 123 -1.93 -9.23 -7.67
CA PRO A 123 -1.02 -10.29 -8.05
C PRO A 123 -1.73 -11.55 -8.56
N MET A 124 -2.91 -11.92 -8.04
CA MET A 124 -3.67 -13.07 -8.55
C MET A 124 -4.05 -12.88 -10.02
N ILE A 125 -4.59 -11.70 -10.35
CA ILE A 125 -4.98 -11.35 -11.72
C ILE A 125 -3.74 -11.29 -12.62
N MET A 126 -2.68 -10.66 -12.14
CA MET A 126 -1.44 -10.48 -12.90
C MET A 126 -0.76 -11.82 -13.18
N PHE A 127 -0.61 -12.71 -12.19
CA PHE A 127 -0.09 -14.05 -12.44
C PHE A 127 -0.99 -14.84 -13.39
N SER A 128 -2.32 -14.73 -13.31
CA SER A 128 -3.21 -15.42 -14.27
C SER A 128 -3.00 -15.01 -15.74
N GLN A 129 -2.51 -13.79 -15.99
CA GLN A 129 -2.31 -13.25 -17.34
C GLN A 129 -0.88 -13.42 -17.85
N PHE A 130 0.11 -13.36 -16.95
CA PHE A 130 1.54 -13.27 -17.33
C PHE A 130 2.36 -14.50 -16.93
N TYR A 131 1.82 -15.40 -16.11
CA TYR A 131 2.49 -16.66 -15.73
C TYR A 131 2.26 -17.74 -16.79
N SER A 132 3.33 -18.45 -17.14
CA SER A 132 3.30 -19.55 -18.12
C SER A 132 4.16 -20.71 -17.57
N PRO A 133 3.54 -21.79 -17.07
CA PRO A 133 4.27 -22.90 -16.44
C PRO A 133 5.12 -23.73 -17.42
N GLN A 134 5.07 -23.42 -18.73
CA GLN A 134 5.87 -24.08 -19.75
C GLN A 134 7.38 -23.82 -19.63
N HIS A 135 7.79 -22.81 -18.86
CA HIS A 135 9.18 -22.48 -18.53
C HIS A 135 9.36 -22.39 -17.02
N ASP A 136 10.59 -22.56 -16.51
CA ASP A 136 10.98 -22.54 -15.09
C ASP A 136 10.13 -21.57 -14.22
N GLY A 137 9.04 -22.12 -13.65
CA GLY A 137 7.98 -21.34 -13.03
C GLY A 137 8.44 -20.65 -11.75
N VAL A 138 9.42 -21.23 -11.05
CA VAL A 138 9.99 -20.64 -9.84
C VAL A 138 10.75 -19.36 -10.21
N MET A 139 11.61 -19.44 -11.21
CA MET A 139 12.36 -18.26 -11.68
C MET A 139 11.42 -17.16 -12.18
N GLN A 140 10.35 -17.52 -12.91
CA GLN A 140 9.35 -16.55 -13.36
C GLN A 140 8.66 -15.83 -12.19
N VAL A 141 8.23 -16.56 -11.15
CA VAL A 141 7.63 -15.95 -9.94
C VAL A 141 8.60 -15.00 -9.25
N LEU A 142 9.88 -15.38 -9.12
CA LEU A 142 10.90 -14.53 -8.50
C LEU A 142 11.13 -13.24 -9.29
N ILE A 143 11.25 -13.33 -10.62
CA ILE A 143 11.49 -12.15 -11.48
C ILE A 143 10.28 -11.21 -11.46
N LEU A 144 9.06 -11.72 -11.62
CA LEU A 144 7.84 -10.89 -11.63
C LEU A 144 7.60 -10.23 -10.27
N THR A 145 7.89 -10.94 -9.18
CA THR A 145 7.83 -10.36 -7.83
C THR A 145 8.89 -9.27 -7.64
N GLY A 146 10.12 -9.50 -8.07
CA GLY A 146 11.19 -8.49 -8.04
C GLY A 146 10.86 -7.25 -8.87
N ALA A 147 10.22 -7.43 -10.03
CA ALA A 147 9.75 -6.35 -10.87
C ALA A 147 8.64 -5.53 -10.20
N LEU A 148 7.64 -6.20 -9.58
CA LEU A 148 6.62 -5.50 -8.80
C LEU A 148 7.24 -4.76 -7.61
N LEU A 149 8.17 -5.37 -6.88
CA LEU A 149 8.84 -4.77 -5.73
C LEU A 149 9.62 -3.51 -6.11
N SER A 150 10.37 -3.52 -7.21
CA SER A 150 11.10 -2.34 -7.67
C SER A 150 10.15 -1.19 -8.03
N LEU A 151 9.01 -1.53 -8.63
CA LEU A 151 7.96 -0.59 -8.97
C LEU A 151 7.26 -0.03 -7.72
N THR A 152 6.96 -0.86 -6.72
CA THR A 152 6.33 -0.39 -5.48
C THR A 152 7.28 0.47 -4.66
N LEU A 153 8.57 0.11 -4.57
CA LEU A 153 9.58 0.91 -3.87
C LEU A 153 9.69 2.32 -4.46
N THR A 154 9.70 2.44 -5.78
CA THR A 154 9.82 3.73 -6.48
C THR A 154 8.54 4.55 -6.45
N SER A 155 7.39 3.94 -6.76
CA SER A 155 6.08 4.64 -6.78
C SER A 155 5.64 5.11 -5.39
N SER A 156 5.89 4.33 -4.33
CA SER A 156 5.56 4.75 -2.97
C SER A 156 6.39 5.96 -2.50
N MET A 157 7.62 6.11 -2.98
CA MET A 157 8.43 7.31 -2.69
C MET A 157 7.81 8.59 -3.25
N VAL A 158 7.10 8.51 -4.39
CA VAL A 158 6.34 9.65 -4.94
C VAL A 158 5.30 10.13 -3.93
N TRP A 159 4.61 9.21 -3.25
CA TRP A 159 3.61 9.55 -2.23
C TRP A 159 4.24 10.14 -0.96
N ILE A 160 5.35 9.57 -0.48
CA ILE A 160 6.06 10.08 0.71
C ILE A 160 6.57 11.50 0.45
N LEU A 161 7.24 11.71 -0.68
CA LEU A 161 7.78 13.01 -1.07
C LEU A 161 6.67 14.01 -1.39
N GLY A 162 5.60 13.56 -2.06
CA GLY A 162 4.42 14.37 -2.34
C GLY A 162 3.74 14.88 -1.06
N GLY A 163 3.59 14.01 -0.06
CA GLY A 163 3.09 14.39 1.26
C GLY A 163 3.95 15.46 1.94
N LYS A 164 5.28 15.27 1.94
CA LYS A 164 6.23 16.27 2.46
C LYS A 164 6.11 17.61 1.73
N SER A 165 6.06 17.58 0.39
CA SER A 165 5.96 18.79 -0.43
C SER A 165 4.65 19.53 -0.19
N LEU A 166 3.53 18.81 -0.09
CA LEU A 166 2.23 19.39 0.23
C LEU A 166 2.27 20.14 1.57
N THR A 167 2.96 19.60 2.57
CA THR A 167 3.15 20.28 3.85
C THR A 167 3.98 21.56 3.75
N LEU A 168 4.97 21.62 2.85
CA LEU A 168 5.75 22.85 2.59
C LEU A 168 4.94 23.92 1.87
N PHE A 169 4.02 23.55 0.96
CA PHE A 169 3.10 24.52 0.36
C PHE A 169 2.05 25.02 1.36
N MET A 170 1.71 24.21 2.36
CA MET A 170 0.75 24.50 3.43
C MET A 170 1.44 25.06 4.69
N SER A 171 2.42 25.95 4.51
CA SER A 171 3.30 26.48 5.56
C SER A 171 2.63 27.41 6.59
N GLU A 172 1.40 27.85 6.33
CA GLU A 172 0.66 28.63 7.34
C GLU A 172 0.13 27.73 8.46
N ASP A 173 0.19 28.25 9.69
CA ASP A 173 -0.33 27.61 10.91
C ASP A 173 -1.81 27.18 10.81
N SER A 174 -2.58 27.85 9.95
CA SER A 174 -3.97 27.51 9.64
C SER A 174 -4.07 26.23 8.79
N THR A 175 -3.17 26.04 7.83
CA THR A 175 -3.22 24.98 6.82
C THR A 175 -2.67 23.66 7.34
N GLN A 176 -1.73 23.69 8.28
CA GLN A 176 -1.27 22.48 9.00
C GLN A 176 -2.38 21.82 9.83
N ARG A 177 -3.39 22.57 10.27
CA ARG A 177 -4.55 22.01 10.98
C ARG A 177 -5.48 21.22 10.06
N ILE A 178 -5.43 21.47 8.75
CA ILE A 178 -6.31 20.87 7.74
C ILE A 178 -5.73 19.57 7.18
N GLN A 179 -4.41 19.37 7.25
CA GLN A 179 -3.73 18.17 6.72
C GLN A 179 -4.24 16.86 7.34
N GLY A 180 -4.34 16.81 8.67
CA GLY A 180 -4.86 15.63 9.37
C GLY A 180 -6.27 15.25 8.88
N PRO A 181 -7.26 16.15 8.98
CA PRO A 181 -8.61 15.90 8.45
C PRO A 181 -8.64 15.47 6.98
N VAL A 182 -7.83 16.08 6.10
CA VAL A 182 -7.76 15.69 4.68
C VAL A 182 -7.31 14.23 4.53
N PHE A 183 -6.22 13.83 5.17
CA PHE A 183 -5.76 12.44 5.11
C PHE A 183 -6.76 11.47 5.76
N GLY A 184 -7.39 11.88 6.86
CA GLY A 184 -8.45 11.11 7.50
C GLY A 184 -9.64 10.87 6.56
N ILE A 185 -10.11 11.91 5.86
CA ILE A 185 -11.20 11.81 4.90
C ILE A 185 -10.80 10.91 3.72
N LEU A 186 -9.59 11.06 3.17
CA LEU A 186 -9.10 10.20 2.10
C LEU A 186 -9.03 8.73 2.52
N LEU A 187 -8.60 8.44 3.74
CA LEU A 187 -8.60 7.08 4.30
C LEU A 187 -10.01 6.54 4.52
N CYS A 188 -10.94 7.36 5.00
CA CYS A 188 -12.36 6.98 5.12
C CYS A 188 -12.97 6.66 3.75
N ILE A 189 -12.72 7.48 2.74
CA ILE A 189 -13.15 7.22 1.36
C ILE A 189 -12.57 5.91 0.86
N THR A 190 -11.29 5.65 1.15
CA THR A 190 -10.62 4.40 0.74
C THR A 190 -11.19 3.19 1.47
N ALA A 191 -11.50 3.31 2.76
CA ALA A 191 -12.15 2.26 3.54
C ALA A 191 -13.57 1.95 3.02
N LEU A 192 -14.34 2.99 2.67
CA LEU A 192 -15.67 2.83 2.05
C LEU A 192 -15.57 2.16 0.68
N TRP A 193 -14.61 2.58 -0.15
CA TRP A 193 -14.37 1.95 -1.45
C TRP A 193 -14.02 0.46 -1.28
N LEU A 194 -13.15 0.13 -0.32
CA LEU A 194 -12.74 -1.26 -0.03
C LEU A 194 -13.90 -2.11 0.53
N LEU A 195 -14.87 -1.49 1.20
CA LEU A 195 -16.10 -2.16 1.67
C LEU A 195 -17.04 -2.49 0.50
N LEU A 196 -17.09 -1.62 -0.52
CA LEU A 196 -18.01 -1.70 -1.66
C LEU A 196 -17.48 -2.53 -2.84
N SER A 197 -16.16 -2.72 -2.93
CA SER A 197 -15.48 -3.67 -3.83
C SER A 197 -15.46 -5.06 -3.23
#